data_AF-A0A1I7NGB7-F1
#
_entry.id   AF-A0A1I7NGB7-F1
#
_cell.length_a   1.000
_cell.length_b   1.000
_cell.length_c   1.000
_cell.angle_alpha   90.00
_cell.angle_beta   90.00
_cell.angle_gamma   90.00
#
_symmetry.space_group_name_H-M   'P 1'
#
loop_
_entity.id
_entity.type
_entity.pdbx_description
1 polymer ?
#
loop_
_entity_poly.entity_id
_entity_poly.type
_entity_poly.pdbx_seq_one_letter_code
_entity_poly.pdbx_strand_id
1 'polypeptide(L)'
;MYAITGITGQVGGALARSMLSAGKPVRAVVRNAVTGKTWASQGCDIAIADMLDAEALAEAFRGADGVFILPPSEFDPSPGFPEARAVINAVKAALEKSRPRHVVSLSTIGAQAAQPNLLTQRTIMEKELSRLPMPVTFLRPAWFMENFSWDVASARDNGVIASFLQPLDKAFPMIATADIGRLAAALIQDEYQGKRVVELEAAKRYTPSEVAATFAKILGHPVNAEVVPRDTWGPRFKAQGMKDPIPRIQMLDGFNEGWIEFEGSPSTRQRGTTDLATVLKGLVEAAQ
;
A
#
# COMPACT_ATOMS: atom_id res chain seq x y z
N MET A 1 20.79 2.65 11.17
CA MET A 1 20.46 1.62 10.15
C MET A 1 18.95 1.49 10.07
N TYR A 2 18.35 1.43 8.87
CA TYR A 2 16.90 1.28 8.69
C TYR A 2 16.57 0.05 7.85
N ALA A 3 15.82 -0.90 8.42
CA ALA A 3 15.46 -2.14 7.73
C ALA A 3 14.11 -1.97 7.01
N ILE A 4 14.07 -2.27 5.71
CA ILE A 4 12.89 -2.08 4.87
C ILE A 4 12.48 -3.41 4.27
N THR A 5 11.30 -3.90 4.67
CA THR A 5 10.62 -5.01 3.98
C THR A 5 9.83 -4.49 2.78
N GLY A 6 9.53 -5.35 1.81
CA GLY A 6 8.80 -4.95 0.61
C GLY A 6 9.55 -3.91 -0.26
N ILE A 7 10.87 -3.81 -0.10
CA ILE A 7 11.72 -2.82 -0.76
C ILE A 7 11.69 -2.91 -2.29
N THR A 8 11.41 -4.09 -2.84
CA THR A 8 11.27 -4.30 -4.30
C THR A 8 9.93 -3.81 -4.85
N GLY A 9 8.97 -3.45 -3.98
CA GLY A 9 7.69 -2.88 -4.37
C GLY A 9 7.74 -1.36 -4.52
N GLN A 10 6.63 -0.78 -4.95
CA GLN A 10 6.52 0.66 -5.24
C GLN A 10 6.78 1.53 -3.99
N VAL A 11 6.08 1.25 -2.89
CA VAL A 11 6.21 2.03 -1.63
C VAL A 11 7.57 1.82 -0.96
N GLY A 12 7.96 0.56 -0.73
CA GLY A 12 9.23 0.24 -0.07
C GLY A 12 10.43 0.75 -0.86
N GLY A 13 10.37 0.67 -2.19
CA GLY A 13 11.42 1.19 -3.06
C GLY A 13 11.49 2.72 -3.04
N ALA A 14 10.34 3.41 -3.04
CA ALA A 14 10.30 4.87 -2.89
C ALA A 14 10.84 5.33 -1.53
N LEU A 15 10.53 4.60 -0.45
CA LEU A 15 11.09 4.83 0.88
C LEU A 15 12.61 4.68 0.86
N ALA A 16 13.11 3.55 0.37
CA ALA A 16 14.54 3.27 0.33
C ALA A 16 15.32 4.30 -0.47
N ARG A 17 14.85 4.67 -1.66
CA ARG A 17 15.48 5.73 -2.48
C ARG A 17 15.49 7.08 -1.76
N SER A 18 14.43 7.42 -1.03
CA SER A 18 14.37 8.65 -0.23
C SER A 18 15.40 8.63 0.91
N MET A 19 15.54 7.48 1.60
CA MET A 19 16.52 7.30 2.68
C MET A 19 17.97 7.36 2.17
N LEU A 20 18.27 6.67 1.06
CA LEU A 20 19.60 6.68 0.43
C LEU A 20 19.98 8.08 -0.04
N SER A 21 19.04 8.81 -0.65
CA SER A 21 19.28 10.21 -1.09
C SER A 21 19.57 11.15 0.08
N ALA A 22 19.06 10.84 1.28
CA ALA A 22 19.34 11.56 2.51
C ALA A 22 20.61 11.06 3.25
N GLY A 23 21.40 10.19 2.62
CA GLY A 23 22.62 9.63 3.21
C GLY A 23 22.38 8.68 4.39
N LYS A 24 21.16 8.13 4.53
CA LYS A 24 20.81 7.23 5.63
C LYS A 24 21.15 5.77 5.26
N PRO A 25 21.72 4.98 6.19
CA PRO A 25 22.04 3.58 5.93
C PRO A 25 20.76 2.73 5.88
N VAL A 26 20.57 2.04 4.75
CA VAL A 26 19.40 1.19 4.48
C VAL A 26 19.82 -0.27 4.43
N ARG A 27 19.03 -1.12 5.09
CA ARG A 27 19.04 -2.57 4.93
C ARG A 27 17.81 -3.01 4.14
N ALA A 28 18.05 -3.56 2.96
CA ALA A 28 17.05 -4.16 2.09
C ALA A 28 16.73 -5.57 2.56
N VAL A 29 15.51 -5.77 3.08
CA VAL A 29 15.02 -7.10 3.45
C VAL A 29 14.30 -7.70 2.25
N VAL A 30 14.90 -8.74 1.67
CA VAL A 30 14.43 -9.36 0.42
C VAL A 30 14.24 -10.87 0.62
N ARG A 31 13.34 -11.46 -0.18
CA ARG A 31 13.07 -12.91 -0.12
C ARG A 31 14.20 -13.76 -0.68
N ASN A 32 14.98 -13.23 -1.63
CA ASN A 32 16.11 -13.95 -2.22
C ASN A 32 17.21 -12.97 -2.66
N ALA A 33 18.43 -13.48 -2.79
CA ALA A 33 19.60 -12.67 -3.13
C ALA A 33 19.52 -12.01 -4.52
N VAL A 34 18.78 -12.62 -5.47
CA VAL A 34 18.68 -12.12 -6.85
C VAL A 34 17.99 -10.76 -6.87
N THR A 35 16.88 -10.61 -6.14
CA THR A 35 16.17 -9.33 -6.05
C THR A 35 16.89 -8.29 -5.20
N GLY A 36 17.85 -8.72 -4.38
CA GLY A 36 18.73 -7.84 -3.60
C GLY A 36 19.84 -7.17 -4.41
N LYS A 37 20.26 -7.72 -5.56
CA LYS A 37 21.41 -7.22 -6.34
C LYS A 37 21.29 -5.74 -6.72
N THR A 38 20.12 -5.33 -7.21
CA THR A 38 19.87 -3.93 -7.59
C THR A 38 19.97 -2.99 -6.40
N TRP A 39 19.57 -3.41 -5.21
CA TRP A 39 19.68 -2.61 -3.99
C TRP A 39 21.09 -2.57 -3.43
N ALA A 40 21.84 -3.68 -3.54
CA ALA A 40 23.25 -3.72 -3.16
C ALA A 40 24.07 -2.73 -4.00
N SER A 41 23.82 -2.67 -5.31
CA SER A 41 24.47 -1.71 -6.21
C SER A 41 24.15 -0.24 -5.90
N GLN A 42 23.05 0.03 -5.19
CA GLN A 42 22.65 1.35 -4.73
C GLN A 42 23.16 1.67 -3.31
N GLY A 43 23.97 0.78 -2.71
CA GLY A 43 24.56 0.98 -1.39
C GLY A 43 23.73 0.45 -0.21
N CYS A 44 22.71 -0.38 -0.44
CA CYS A 44 22.01 -1.06 0.65
C CYS A 44 22.81 -2.23 1.21
N ASP A 45 22.74 -2.41 2.53
CA ASP A 45 22.99 -3.70 3.17
C ASP A 45 21.87 -4.68 2.78
N ILE A 46 22.17 -5.96 2.56
CA ILE A 46 21.18 -6.95 2.11
C ILE A 46 20.95 -7.97 3.20
N ALA A 47 19.69 -8.15 3.59
CA ALA A 47 19.25 -9.24 4.45
C ALA A 47 18.24 -10.11 3.72
N ILE A 48 18.43 -11.43 3.78
CA ILE A 48 17.51 -12.40 3.19
C ILE A 48 16.57 -12.88 4.29
N ALA A 49 15.28 -12.63 4.15
CA ALA A 49 14.26 -13.13 5.06
C ALA A 49 12.92 -13.29 4.32
N ASP A 50 12.27 -14.43 4.54
CA ASP A 50 10.87 -14.60 4.18
C ASP A 50 9.97 -13.99 5.25
N MET A 51 8.81 -13.46 4.86
CA MET A 51 7.86 -12.84 5.80
C MET A 51 7.23 -13.85 6.77
N LEU A 52 7.36 -15.15 6.51
CA LEU A 52 6.97 -16.25 7.40
C LEU A 52 8.11 -16.72 8.33
N ASP A 53 9.36 -16.28 8.10
CA ASP A 53 10.52 -16.69 8.90
C ASP A 53 10.83 -15.64 9.97
N ALA A 54 10.28 -15.85 11.17
CA ALA A 54 10.45 -14.93 12.30
C ALA A 54 11.92 -14.77 12.72
N GLU A 55 12.74 -15.81 12.58
CA GLU A 55 14.13 -15.80 13.01
C GLU A 55 15.01 -15.03 12.02
N ALA A 56 14.84 -15.30 10.72
CA ALA A 56 15.52 -14.52 9.68
C ALA A 56 15.10 -13.04 9.70
N LEU A 57 13.83 -12.74 9.96
CA LEU A 57 13.37 -11.36 10.14
C LEU A 57 14.00 -10.70 11.37
N ALA A 58 14.07 -11.40 12.51
CA ALA A 58 14.69 -10.86 13.72
C ALA A 58 16.17 -10.51 13.48
N GLU A 59 16.88 -11.38 12.76
CA GLU A 59 18.26 -11.16 12.34
C GLU A 59 18.39 -9.95 11.42
N ALA A 60 17.50 -9.84 10.43
CA ALA A 60 17.46 -8.70 9.52
C ALA A 60 17.19 -7.38 10.25
N PHE A 61 16.38 -7.39 11.32
CA PHE A 61 16.04 -6.21 12.10
C PHE A 61 17.06 -5.86 13.19
N ARG A 62 18.04 -6.74 13.46
CA ARG A 62 19.01 -6.52 14.53
C ARG A 62 19.81 -5.24 14.30
N GLY A 63 19.82 -4.38 15.33
CA GLY A 63 20.53 -3.10 15.33
C GLY A 63 19.89 -2.03 14.45
N ALA A 64 18.68 -2.24 13.94
CA ALA A 64 17.95 -1.22 13.21
C ALA A 64 17.39 -0.14 14.16
N ASP A 65 17.59 1.12 13.80
CA ASP A 65 16.93 2.25 14.45
C ASP A 65 15.44 2.24 14.13
N GLY A 66 15.10 1.99 12.85
CA GLY A 66 13.72 1.87 12.42
C GLY A 66 13.48 0.68 11.49
N VAL A 67 12.30 0.09 11.57
CA VAL A 67 11.86 -1.00 10.70
C VAL A 67 10.58 -0.62 9.95
N PHE A 68 10.60 -0.73 8.62
CA PHE A 68 9.41 -0.59 7.78
C PHE A 68 8.83 -1.96 7.44
N ILE A 69 7.57 -2.17 7.81
CA ILE A 69 6.83 -3.41 7.57
C ILE A 69 5.80 -3.20 6.47
N LEU A 70 5.97 -3.94 5.38
CA LEU A 70 5.00 -4.10 4.30
C LEU A 70 4.85 -5.60 3.99
N PRO A 71 3.81 -6.25 4.53
CA PRO A 71 3.50 -7.63 4.18
C PRO A 71 3.07 -7.74 2.72
N PRO A 72 3.28 -8.91 2.08
CA PRO A 72 2.74 -9.14 0.74
C PRO A 72 1.22 -8.93 0.73
N SER A 73 0.72 -8.39 -0.38
CA SER A 73 -0.72 -8.29 -0.60
C SER A 73 -1.28 -9.68 -0.91
N GLU A 74 -2.28 -10.10 -0.13
CA GLU A 74 -3.15 -11.21 -0.47
C GLU A 74 -4.46 -10.65 -1.03
N PHE A 75 -4.81 -11.05 -2.26
CA PHE A 75 -5.97 -10.54 -2.99
C PHE A 75 -7.15 -11.52 -3.00
N ASP A 76 -6.92 -12.79 -2.66
CA ASP A 76 -7.93 -13.85 -2.55
C ASP A 76 -7.71 -14.65 -1.26
N PRO A 77 -7.81 -14.01 -0.07
CA PRO A 77 -7.51 -14.64 1.20
C PRO A 77 -8.52 -15.73 1.55
N SER A 78 -8.05 -16.80 2.20
CA SER A 78 -8.96 -17.80 2.76
C SER A 78 -9.81 -17.20 3.89
N PRO A 79 -11.04 -17.72 4.12
CA PRO A 79 -11.88 -17.28 5.22
C PRO A 79 -11.12 -17.29 6.56
N GLY A 80 -11.18 -16.18 7.29
CA GLY A 80 -10.46 -15.99 8.55
C GLY A 80 -9.03 -15.44 8.42
N PHE A 81 -8.54 -15.21 7.20
CA PHE A 81 -7.22 -14.64 6.87
C PHE A 81 -6.03 -15.41 7.48
N PRO A 82 -5.96 -16.76 7.40
CA PRO A 82 -4.86 -17.53 7.98
C PRO A 82 -3.49 -17.14 7.40
N GLU A 83 -3.42 -16.82 6.11
CA GLU A 83 -2.18 -16.41 5.42
C GLU A 83 -1.65 -15.10 6.02
N ALA A 84 -2.51 -14.09 6.18
CA ALA A 84 -2.14 -12.82 6.79
C ALA A 84 -1.75 -13.01 8.26
N ARG A 85 -2.48 -13.83 9.02
CA ARG A 85 -2.17 -14.11 10.44
C ARG A 85 -0.82 -14.78 10.61
N ALA A 86 -0.45 -15.72 9.75
CA ALA A 86 0.85 -16.37 9.79
C ALA A 86 1.99 -15.35 9.63
N VAL A 87 1.88 -14.47 8.62
CA VAL A 87 2.85 -13.39 8.41
C VAL A 87 2.89 -12.40 9.58
N ILE A 88 1.72 -11.97 10.07
CA ILE A 88 1.63 -11.02 11.20
C ILE A 88 2.29 -11.61 12.45
N ASN A 89 2.07 -12.90 12.73
CA ASN A 89 2.68 -13.59 13.86
C ASN A 89 4.21 -13.66 13.74
N ALA A 90 4.74 -14.01 12.56
CA ALA A 90 6.17 -14.06 12.32
C ALA A 90 6.83 -12.67 12.47
N VAL A 91 6.22 -11.64 11.87
CA VAL A 91 6.68 -10.25 12.00
C VAL A 91 6.63 -9.78 13.45
N LYS A 92 5.54 -10.04 14.18
CA LYS A 92 5.41 -9.65 15.59
C LYS A 92 6.52 -10.30 16.43
N ALA A 93 6.75 -11.60 16.27
CA ALA A 93 7.80 -12.32 16.98
C ALA A 93 9.20 -11.75 16.66
N ALA A 94 9.46 -11.44 15.38
CA ALA A 94 10.71 -10.83 14.95
C ALA A 94 10.95 -9.45 15.58
N LEU A 95 9.91 -8.62 15.66
CA LEU A 95 9.97 -7.29 16.28
C LEU A 95 10.14 -7.37 17.81
N GLU A 96 9.48 -8.32 18.48
CA GLU A 96 9.65 -8.56 19.92
C GLU A 96 11.08 -8.99 20.27
N LYS A 97 11.71 -9.77 19.39
CA LYS A 97 13.08 -10.26 19.54
C LYS A 97 14.12 -9.19 19.22
N SER A 98 13.96 -8.48 18.10
CA SER A 98 14.95 -7.50 17.60
C SER A 98 14.85 -6.13 18.28
N ARG A 99 13.67 -5.76 18.80
CA ARG A 99 13.39 -4.52 19.54
C ARG A 99 13.95 -3.26 18.86
N PRO A 100 13.59 -2.96 17.60
CA PRO A 100 14.00 -1.71 16.97
C PRO A 100 13.44 -0.50 17.73
N ARG A 101 14.05 0.67 17.57
CA ARG A 101 13.59 1.89 18.26
C ARG A 101 12.22 2.33 17.76
N HIS A 102 11.96 2.18 16.46
CA HIS A 102 10.69 2.57 15.84
C HIS A 102 10.23 1.57 14.78
N VAL A 103 8.92 1.40 14.66
CA VAL A 103 8.31 0.59 13.59
C VAL A 103 7.33 1.45 12.81
N VAL A 104 7.43 1.43 11.49
CA VAL A 104 6.39 1.95 10.59
C VAL A 104 5.75 0.78 9.87
N SER A 105 4.48 0.56 10.12
CA SER A 105 3.68 -0.48 9.47
C SER A 105 2.81 0.17 8.40
N LEU A 106 2.94 -0.28 7.15
CA LEU A 106 2.04 0.14 6.10
C LEU A 106 0.68 -0.54 6.30
N SER A 107 -0.30 0.27 6.65
CA SER A 107 -1.70 -0.10 6.79
C SER A 107 -2.49 0.41 5.57
N THR A 108 -3.76 0.77 5.74
CA THR A 108 -4.66 1.22 4.68
C THR A 108 -5.76 2.12 5.26
N ILE A 109 -6.29 3.01 4.45
CA ILE A 109 -7.60 3.63 4.69
C ILE A 109 -8.66 2.56 5.03
N GLY A 110 -9.52 2.85 6.00
CA GLY A 110 -10.57 1.94 6.46
C GLY A 110 -10.09 0.72 7.24
N ALA A 111 -8.83 0.68 7.72
CA ALA A 111 -8.35 -0.40 8.58
C ALA A 111 -9.16 -0.54 9.89
N GLN A 112 -9.90 0.49 10.30
CA GLN A 112 -10.82 0.49 11.43
C GLN A 112 -12.26 0.02 11.10
N ALA A 113 -12.55 -0.32 9.83
CA ALA A 113 -13.89 -0.74 9.43
C ALA A 113 -14.35 -2.00 10.19
N ALA A 114 -15.63 -2.01 10.60
CA ALA A 114 -16.21 -3.12 11.34
C ALA A 114 -16.62 -4.28 10.42
N GLN A 115 -17.01 -3.98 9.19
CA GLN A 115 -17.43 -4.94 8.18
C GLN A 115 -16.21 -5.72 7.63
N PRO A 116 -16.23 -7.07 7.66
CA PRO A 116 -15.19 -7.88 7.04
C PRO A 116 -15.06 -7.61 5.55
N ASN A 117 -13.84 -7.34 5.09
CA ASN A 117 -13.53 -7.05 3.70
C ASN A 117 -12.06 -7.39 3.39
N LEU A 118 -11.60 -7.17 2.16
CA LEU A 118 -10.24 -7.52 1.75
C LEU A 118 -9.15 -6.80 2.58
N LEU A 119 -9.45 -5.61 3.12
CA LEU A 119 -8.53 -4.83 3.94
C LEU A 119 -8.48 -5.27 5.41
N THR A 120 -9.36 -6.19 5.85
CA THR A 120 -9.39 -6.68 7.23
C THR A 120 -8.06 -7.30 7.69
N GLN A 121 -7.23 -7.80 6.77
CA GLN A 121 -5.86 -8.20 7.07
C GLN A 121 -5.02 -7.08 7.71
N ARG A 122 -5.25 -5.81 7.34
CA ARG A 122 -4.58 -4.65 7.96
C ARG A 122 -5.18 -4.32 9.32
N THR A 123 -6.49 -4.47 9.53
CA THR A 123 -7.12 -4.41 10.85
C THR A 123 -6.48 -5.39 11.83
N ILE A 124 -6.30 -6.64 11.41
CA ILE A 124 -5.66 -7.70 12.22
C ILE A 124 -4.21 -7.30 12.54
N MET A 125 -3.47 -6.81 11.54
CA MET A 125 -2.08 -6.37 11.72
C MET A 125 -1.97 -5.21 12.71
N GLU A 126 -2.80 -4.17 12.58
CA GLU A 126 -2.79 -3.05 13.52
C GLU A 126 -3.07 -3.50 14.95
N LYS A 127 -4.07 -4.36 15.14
CA LYS A 127 -4.42 -4.91 16.45
C LYS A 127 -3.24 -5.68 17.07
N GLU A 128 -2.61 -6.57 16.32
CA GLU A 128 -1.51 -7.39 16.85
C GLU A 128 -0.24 -6.57 17.11
N LEU A 129 0.14 -5.67 16.20
CA LEU A 129 1.33 -4.83 16.36
C LEU A 129 1.12 -3.70 17.38
N SER A 130 -0.12 -3.34 17.72
CA SER A 130 -0.41 -2.38 18.79
C SER A 130 0.05 -2.87 20.17
N ARG A 131 0.15 -4.19 20.36
CA ARG A 131 0.57 -4.85 21.61
C ARG A 131 2.08 -4.84 21.83
N LEU A 132 2.85 -4.46 20.82
CA LEU A 132 4.30 -4.41 20.91
C LEU A 132 4.76 -3.35 21.93
N PRO A 133 5.88 -3.55 22.65
CA PRO A 133 6.34 -2.61 23.67
C PRO A 133 7.07 -1.38 23.10
N MET A 134 7.50 -1.41 21.84
CA MET A 134 8.20 -0.28 21.19
C MET A 134 7.24 0.63 20.41
N PRO A 135 7.63 1.86 20.05
CA PRO A 135 6.84 2.75 19.21
C PRO A 135 6.43 2.14 17.86
N VAL A 136 5.14 2.25 17.50
CA VAL A 136 4.61 1.78 16.19
C VAL A 136 3.75 2.86 15.55
N THR A 137 4.03 3.17 14.28
CA THR A 137 3.22 4.07 13.45
C THR A 137 2.48 3.22 12.44
N PHE A 138 1.15 3.34 12.42
CA PHE A 138 0.30 2.76 11.39
C PHE A 138 0.06 3.82 10.33
N LEU A 139 0.79 3.71 9.21
CA LEU A 139 0.62 4.60 8.06
C LEU A 139 -0.57 4.07 7.24
N ARG A 140 -1.69 4.79 7.25
CA ARG A 140 -2.92 4.48 6.50
C ARG A 140 -2.98 5.35 5.24
N PRO A 141 -2.40 4.93 4.11
CA PRO A 141 -2.56 5.62 2.84
C PRO A 141 -3.96 5.40 2.24
N ALA A 142 -4.39 6.34 1.41
CA ALA A 142 -5.56 6.24 0.55
C ALA A 142 -5.41 5.20 -0.58
N TRP A 143 -6.39 5.13 -1.49
CA TRP A 143 -6.33 4.31 -2.70
C TRP A 143 -5.13 4.68 -3.59
N PHE A 144 -4.33 3.71 -4.02
CA PHE A 144 -3.13 4.02 -4.80
C PHE A 144 -3.50 4.45 -6.22
N MET A 145 -2.94 5.57 -6.68
CA MET A 145 -3.10 6.01 -8.07
C MET A 145 -2.50 4.99 -9.06
N GLU A 146 -1.49 4.24 -8.62
CA GLU A 146 -0.83 3.19 -9.39
C GLU A 146 -1.74 1.98 -9.70
N ASN A 147 -2.88 1.84 -9.00
CA ASN A 147 -3.86 0.80 -9.30
C ASN A 147 -4.47 0.97 -10.71
N PHE A 148 -4.42 2.18 -11.29
CA PHE A 148 -4.85 2.42 -12.67
C PHE A 148 -3.90 1.85 -13.74
N SER A 149 -2.80 1.20 -13.33
CA SER A 149 -1.93 0.46 -14.25
C SER A 149 -2.67 -0.65 -14.99
N TRP A 150 -3.69 -1.25 -14.37
CA TRP A 150 -4.56 -2.25 -15.00
C TRP A 150 -5.47 -1.67 -16.08
N ASP A 151 -5.72 -0.36 -16.05
CA ASP A 151 -6.60 0.32 -16.99
C ASP A 151 -5.86 0.87 -18.21
N VAL A 152 -4.51 0.97 -18.17
CA VAL A 152 -3.71 1.62 -19.23
C VAL A 152 -3.99 1.04 -20.62
N ALA A 153 -4.00 -0.29 -20.74
CA ALA A 153 -4.22 -0.95 -22.04
C ALA A 153 -5.64 -0.67 -22.55
N SER A 154 -6.67 -0.81 -21.70
CA SER A 154 -8.05 -0.52 -22.11
C SER A 154 -8.29 0.96 -22.42
N ALA A 155 -7.67 1.86 -21.66
CA ALA A 155 -7.72 3.29 -21.91
C ALA A 155 -7.11 3.63 -23.26
N ARG A 156 -5.92 3.11 -23.58
CA ARG A 156 -5.20 3.34 -24.83
C ARG A 156 -5.90 2.71 -26.03
N ASP A 157 -6.29 1.45 -25.92
CA ASP A 157 -6.70 0.66 -27.08
C ASP A 157 -8.21 0.80 -27.37
N ASN A 158 -9.03 1.01 -26.33
CA ASN A 158 -10.49 1.05 -26.44
C ASN A 158 -11.12 2.39 -26.03
N GLY A 159 -10.36 3.31 -25.44
CA GLY A 159 -10.92 4.57 -24.93
C GLY A 159 -11.83 4.39 -23.72
N VAL A 160 -11.65 3.32 -22.92
CA VAL A 160 -12.52 3.00 -21.77
C VAL A 160 -11.70 2.57 -20.56
N ILE A 161 -12.05 3.10 -19.38
CA ILE A 161 -11.65 2.56 -18.08
C ILE A 161 -12.85 1.94 -17.37
N ALA A 162 -12.69 0.72 -16.87
CA ALA A 162 -13.75 -0.03 -16.20
C ALA A 162 -13.75 0.30 -14.70
N SER A 163 -14.68 1.15 -14.25
CA SER A 163 -14.72 1.62 -12.88
C SER A 163 -15.55 0.72 -11.96
N PHE A 164 -14.88 0.16 -10.95
CA PHE A 164 -15.54 -0.45 -9.80
C PHE A 164 -15.83 0.58 -8.67
N LEU A 165 -15.21 1.75 -8.76
CA LEU A 165 -15.52 2.90 -7.91
C LEU A 165 -16.70 3.67 -8.52
N GLN A 166 -17.77 3.81 -7.76
CA GLN A 166 -19.06 4.33 -8.24
C GLN A 166 -19.78 5.14 -7.14
N PRO A 167 -20.61 6.13 -7.53
CA PRO A 167 -20.86 6.60 -8.91
C PRO A 167 -19.63 7.33 -9.51
N LEU A 168 -19.63 7.53 -10.84
CA LEU A 168 -18.46 8.05 -11.59
C LEU A 168 -18.09 9.51 -11.28
N ASP A 169 -18.98 10.23 -10.63
CA ASP A 169 -18.82 11.62 -10.17
C ASP A 169 -18.52 11.72 -8.66
N LYS A 170 -18.53 10.59 -7.93
CA LYS A 170 -18.09 10.56 -6.53
C LYS A 170 -16.57 10.67 -6.45
N ALA A 171 -16.09 11.57 -5.58
CA ALA A 171 -14.66 11.76 -5.36
C ALA A 171 -14.13 10.80 -4.29
N PHE A 172 -13.09 10.05 -4.62
CA PHE A 172 -12.44 9.09 -3.73
C PHE A 172 -11.06 9.60 -3.28
N PRO A 173 -10.68 9.33 -2.01
CA PRO A 173 -9.32 9.60 -1.56
C PRO A 173 -8.34 8.71 -2.32
N MET A 174 -7.32 9.33 -2.92
CA MET A 174 -6.25 8.63 -3.62
C MET A 174 -4.88 9.17 -3.21
N ILE A 175 -3.80 8.44 -3.50
CA ILE A 175 -2.43 8.83 -3.19
C ILE A 175 -1.44 8.16 -4.14
N ALA A 176 -0.34 8.85 -4.47
CA ALA A 176 0.77 8.26 -5.19
C ALA A 176 1.69 7.46 -4.22
N THR A 177 2.11 6.26 -4.61
CA THR A 177 3.04 5.44 -3.83
C THR A 177 4.37 6.14 -3.54
N ALA A 178 4.79 7.06 -4.41
CA ALA A 178 5.96 7.92 -4.18
C ALA A 178 5.80 8.83 -2.96
N ASP A 179 4.61 9.42 -2.73
CA ASP A 179 4.33 10.22 -1.53
C ASP A 179 4.28 9.34 -0.28
N ILE A 180 3.73 8.13 -0.38
CA ILE A 180 3.74 7.17 0.72
C ILE A 180 5.18 6.85 1.12
N GLY A 181 6.05 6.55 0.16
CA GLY A 181 7.47 6.27 0.41
C GLY A 181 8.20 7.44 1.05
N ARG A 182 7.97 8.67 0.57
CA ARG A 182 8.55 9.89 1.16
C ARG A 182 8.10 10.10 2.61
N LEU A 183 6.81 10.00 2.87
CA LEU A 183 6.29 10.16 4.23
C LEU A 183 6.79 9.03 5.14
N ALA A 184 6.80 7.78 4.68
CA ALA A 184 7.32 6.66 5.45
C ALA A 184 8.81 6.82 5.78
N ALA A 185 9.60 7.41 4.88
CA ALA A 185 11.01 7.73 5.13
C ALA A 185 11.18 8.83 6.21
N ALA A 186 10.25 9.78 6.32
CA ALA A 186 10.23 10.72 7.43
C ALA A 186 9.79 10.03 8.73
N LEU A 187 8.64 9.34 8.71
CA LEU A 187 8.04 8.71 9.89
C LEU A 187 8.92 7.65 10.57
N ILE A 188 9.74 6.92 9.78
CA ILE A 188 10.64 5.90 10.33
C ILE A 188 11.86 6.51 11.06
N GLN A 189 12.11 7.80 10.86
CA GLN A 189 13.16 8.57 11.53
C GLN A 189 12.63 9.40 12.71
N ASP A 190 11.31 9.55 12.84
CA ASP A 190 10.67 10.33 13.89
C ASP A 190 10.93 9.73 15.28
N GLU A 191 11.23 10.59 16.24
CA GLU A 191 11.33 10.22 17.65
C GLU A 191 10.00 10.50 18.36
N TYR A 192 9.28 9.44 18.70
CA TYR A 192 8.07 9.52 19.52
C TYR A 192 7.90 8.25 20.36
N GLN A 193 6.92 8.26 21.27
CA GLN A 193 6.57 7.12 22.12
C GLN A 193 5.14 6.64 21.86
N GLY A 194 4.90 5.35 22.14
CA GLY A 194 3.58 4.76 22.03
C GLY A 194 3.14 4.46 20.59
N LYS A 195 1.84 4.55 20.33
CA LYS A 195 1.22 4.16 19.06
C LYS A 195 0.56 5.37 18.43
N ARG A 196 0.68 5.50 17.11
CA ARG A 196 -0.04 6.53 16.36
C ARG A 196 -0.52 5.99 15.02
N VAL A 197 -1.60 6.58 14.53
CA VAL A 197 -2.11 6.41 13.18
C VAL A 197 -1.76 7.67 12.39
N VAL A 198 -1.23 7.51 11.18
CA VAL A 198 -0.97 8.61 10.26
C VAL A 198 -1.73 8.34 8.97
N GLU A 199 -2.68 9.20 8.65
CA GLU A 199 -3.50 9.09 7.45
C GLU A 199 -2.93 9.97 6.34
N LEU A 200 -2.87 9.43 5.12
CA LEU A 200 -2.26 10.11 3.97
C LEU A 200 -3.16 9.99 2.73
N GLU A 201 -3.55 11.14 2.18
CA GLU A 201 -4.22 11.26 0.87
C GLU A 201 -3.60 12.40 0.06
N ALA A 202 -3.88 12.45 -1.23
CA ALA A 202 -3.43 13.55 -2.09
C ALA A 202 -4.07 14.89 -1.68
N ALA A 203 -3.55 15.98 -2.23
CA ALA A 203 -4.07 17.33 -2.02
C ALA A 203 -5.56 17.46 -2.40
N LYS A 204 -6.03 16.68 -3.38
CA LYS A 204 -7.45 16.55 -3.72
C LYS A 204 -7.86 15.10 -3.89
N ARG A 205 -9.16 14.84 -3.75
CA ARG A 205 -9.81 13.57 -4.11
C ARG A 205 -10.13 13.57 -5.60
N TYR A 206 -10.26 12.38 -6.19
CA TYR A 206 -10.49 12.23 -7.62
C TYR A 206 -11.73 11.39 -7.90
N THR A 207 -12.51 11.79 -8.90
CA THR A 207 -13.62 10.99 -9.42
C THR A 207 -13.14 10.03 -10.52
N PRO A 208 -13.82 8.89 -10.74
CA PRO A 208 -13.57 8.05 -11.91
C PRO A 208 -13.62 8.83 -13.24
N SER A 209 -14.55 9.79 -13.37
CA SER A 209 -14.63 10.67 -14.54
C SER A 209 -13.39 11.54 -14.72
N GLU A 210 -12.84 12.09 -13.63
CA GLU A 210 -11.58 12.86 -13.67
C GLU A 210 -10.37 11.98 -14.06
N VAL A 211 -10.36 10.71 -13.62
CA VAL A 211 -9.33 9.74 -14.01
C VAL A 211 -9.37 9.49 -15.52
N ALA A 212 -10.55 9.21 -16.07
CA ALA A 212 -10.72 9.03 -17.52
C ALA A 212 -10.33 10.28 -18.31
N ALA A 213 -10.76 11.46 -17.86
CA ALA A 213 -10.39 12.73 -18.48
C ALA A 213 -8.87 12.98 -18.44
N THR A 214 -8.18 12.49 -17.41
CA THR A 214 -6.72 12.60 -17.30
C THR A 214 -6.02 11.65 -18.27
N PHE A 215 -6.49 10.40 -18.40
CA PHE A 215 -6.02 9.49 -19.46
C PHE A 215 -6.24 10.07 -20.85
N ALA A 216 -7.42 10.64 -21.13
CA ALA A 216 -7.72 11.25 -22.44
C ALA A 216 -6.73 12.35 -22.81
N LYS A 217 -6.37 13.21 -21.85
CA LYS A 217 -5.35 14.26 -22.04
C LYS A 217 -3.96 13.70 -22.35
N ILE A 218 -3.57 12.62 -21.67
CA ILE A 218 -2.24 11.99 -21.83
C ILE A 218 -2.14 11.24 -23.16
N LEU A 219 -3.18 10.49 -23.53
CA LEU A 219 -3.20 9.63 -24.71
C LEU A 219 -3.56 10.38 -26.00
N GLY A 220 -4.14 11.58 -25.90
CA GLY A 220 -4.49 12.41 -27.06
C GLY A 220 -5.77 11.98 -27.79
N HIS A 221 -6.60 11.14 -27.18
CA HIS A 221 -7.91 10.72 -27.72
C HIS A 221 -8.95 10.57 -26.61
N PRO A 222 -10.26 10.50 -26.93
CA PRO A 222 -11.30 10.32 -25.91
C PRO A 222 -11.12 9.04 -25.09
N VAL A 223 -11.30 9.16 -23.76
CA VAL A 223 -11.34 8.06 -22.80
C VAL A 223 -12.49 8.31 -21.84
N ASN A 224 -13.37 7.33 -21.65
CA ASN A 224 -14.52 7.40 -20.75
C ASN A 224 -14.39 6.41 -19.59
N ALA A 225 -14.92 6.78 -18.42
CA ALA A 225 -15.12 5.83 -17.33
C ALA A 225 -16.48 5.16 -17.52
N GLU A 226 -16.51 3.83 -17.40
CA GLU A 226 -17.74 3.06 -17.45
C GLU A 226 -17.93 2.31 -16.14
N VAL A 227 -19.14 2.40 -15.58
CA VAL A 227 -19.47 1.64 -14.38
C VAL A 227 -19.45 0.15 -14.71
N VAL A 228 -18.71 -0.63 -13.92
CA VAL A 228 -18.88 -2.08 -13.92
C VAL A 228 -20.12 -2.41 -13.09
N PRO A 229 -21.19 -2.99 -13.67
CA PRO A 229 -22.42 -3.27 -12.94
C PRO A 229 -22.15 -4.15 -11.71
N ARG A 230 -22.65 -3.72 -10.55
CA ARG A 230 -22.35 -4.33 -9.25
C ARG A 230 -22.69 -5.81 -9.15
N ASP A 231 -23.75 -6.24 -9.82
CA ASP A 231 -24.20 -7.63 -9.92
C ASP A 231 -23.23 -8.52 -10.71
N THR A 232 -22.41 -7.94 -11.60
CA THR A 232 -21.44 -8.68 -12.41
C THR A 232 -20.09 -8.93 -11.71
N TRP A 233 -19.82 -8.29 -10.57
CA TRP A 233 -18.51 -8.33 -9.93
C TRP A 233 -18.08 -9.75 -9.51
N GLY A 234 -18.96 -10.48 -8.82
CA GLY A 234 -18.68 -11.85 -8.37
C GLY A 234 -18.31 -12.80 -9.52
N PRO A 235 -19.15 -12.92 -10.55
CA PRO A 235 -18.83 -13.69 -11.75
C PRO A 235 -17.51 -13.26 -12.41
N ARG A 236 -17.27 -11.95 -12.55
CA ARG A 236 -16.02 -11.42 -13.15
C ARG A 236 -14.78 -11.80 -12.34
N PHE A 237 -14.80 -11.63 -11.03
CA PHE A 237 -13.66 -11.97 -10.18
C PHE A 237 -13.39 -13.48 -10.16
N LYS A 238 -14.44 -14.31 -10.17
CA LYS A 238 -14.29 -15.77 -10.32
C LYS A 238 -13.68 -16.15 -11.67
N ALA A 239 -14.10 -15.50 -12.76
CA ALA A 239 -13.51 -15.71 -14.08
C ALA A 239 -12.03 -15.27 -14.15
N GLN A 240 -11.62 -14.33 -13.29
CA GLN A 240 -10.21 -13.92 -13.10
C GLN A 240 -9.43 -14.86 -12.17
N GLY A 241 -10.05 -15.94 -11.67
CA GLY A 241 -9.40 -16.96 -10.85
C GLY A 241 -9.59 -16.81 -9.34
N MET A 242 -10.35 -15.83 -8.85
CA MET A 242 -10.64 -15.71 -7.41
C MET A 242 -11.56 -16.85 -6.94
N LYS A 243 -11.19 -17.49 -5.84
CA LYS A 243 -11.98 -18.53 -5.17
C LYS A 243 -13.08 -17.91 -4.32
N ASP A 244 -12.74 -16.91 -3.52
CA ASP A 244 -13.69 -16.17 -2.69
C ASP A 244 -13.67 -14.67 -3.04
N PRO A 245 -14.55 -14.22 -3.96
CA PRO A 245 -14.59 -12.82 -4.34
C PRO A 245 -15.20 -11.90 -3.28
N ILE A 246 -15.81 -12.45 -2.21
CA ILE A 246 -16.61 -11.68 -1.26
C ILE A 246 -15.79 -10.59 -0.55
N PRO A 247 -14.58 -10.83 -0.02
CA PRO A 247 -13.80 -9.78 0.62
C PRO A 247 -13.49 -8.60 -0.31
N ARG A 248 -13.17 -8.88 -1.59
CA ARG A 248 -12.91 -7.83 -2.58
C ARG A 248 -14.18 -7.05 -2.93
N ILE A 249 -15.30 -7.74 -3.09
CA ILE A 249 -16.61 -7.09 -3.33
C ILE A 249 -16.96 -6.16 -2.16
N GLN A 250 -16.86 -6.65 -0.92
CA GLN A 250 -17.12 -5.85 0.27
C GLN A 250 -16.20 -4.64 0.37
N MET A 251 -14.92 -4.78 0.01
CA MET A 251 -14.00 -3.63 -0.03
C MET A 251 -14.48 -2.56 -1.02
N LEU A 252 -14.88 -2.96 -2.22
CA LEU A 252 -15.37 -2.02 -3.23
C LEU A 252 -16.69 -1.37 -2.82
N ASP A 253 -17.62 -2.14 -2.24
CA ASP A 253 -18.85 -1.60 -1.65
C ASP A 253 -18.54 -0.58 -0.56
N GLY A 254 -17.56 -0.85 0.30
CA GLY A 254 -17.19 0.07 1.36
C GLY A 254 -16.66 1.40 0.90
N PHE A 255 -15.87 1.42 -0.18
CA PHE A 255 -15.50 2.69 -0.80
C PHE A 255 -16.73 3.40 -1.39
N ASN A 256 -17.61 2.67 -2.08
CA ASN A 256 -18.76 3.24 -2.78
C ASN A 256 -19.85 3.75 -1.84
N GLU A 257 -20.08 3.07 -0.73
CA GLU A 257 -21.06 3.43 0.31
C GLU A 257 -20.46 4.40 1.36
N GLY A 258 -19.12 4.48 1.44
CA GLY A 258 -18.41 5.43 2.30
C GLY A 258 -18.11 4.94 3.72
N TRP A 259 -18.31 3.65 4.02
CA TRP A 259 -17.89 3.07 5.31
C TRP A 259 -16.41 2.65 5.32
N ILE A 260 -15.74 2.58 4.17
CA ILE A 260 -14.27 2.63 4.07
C ILE A 260 -13.86 4.07 3.83
N GLU A 261 -13.43 4.73 4.90
CA GLU A 261 -12.98 6.11 4.92
C GLU A 261 -11.89 6.28 5.99
N PHE A 262 -11.22 7.43 6.01
CA PHE A 262 -10.36 7.84 7.12
C PHE A 262 -11.14 8.03 8.42
N GLU A 263 -10.52 7.65 9.53
CA GLU A 263 -11.05 7.83 10.89
C GLU A 263 -10.80 9.25 11.39
N GLY A 264 -9.65 9.84 11.02
CA GLY A 264 -9.23 11.15 11.47
C GLY A 264 -9.92 12.31 10.75
N SER A 265 -9.89 13.46 11.42
CA SER A 265 -10.29 14.76 10.87
C SER A 265 -9.52 15.09 9.58
N PRO A 266 -10.13 15.73 8.58
CA PRO A 266 -9.41 16.23 7.41
C PRO A 266 -8.18 17.09 7.71
N SER A 267 -8.17 17.79 8.86
CA SER A 267 -7.05 18.65 9.31
C SER A 267 -5.85 17.87 9.85
N THR A 268 -6.03 16.62 10.28
CA THR A 268 -4.94 15.79 10.82
C THR A 268 -4.27 14.92 9.75
N ARG A 269 -4.84 14.88 8.54
CA ARG A 269 -4.35 14.07 7.42
C ARG A 269 -3.15 14.72 6.77
N GLN A 270 -2.12 13.92 6.55
CA GLN A 270 -0.98 14.30 5.72
C GLN A 270 -1.42 14.38 4.26
N ARG A 271 -0.79 15.29 3.50
CA ARG A 271 -1.13 15.54 2.10
C ARG A 271 0.03 15.18 1.18
N GLY A 272 -0.24 14.28 0.25
CA GLY A 272 0.66 14.00 -0.88
C GLY A 272 0.73 15.17 -1.84
N THR A 273 1.88 15.31 -2.49
CA THR A 273 2.20 16.41 -3.41
C THR A 273 2.17 16.00 -4.88
N THR A 274 2.20 14.71 -5.17
CA THR A 274 2.14 14.18 -6.52
C THR A 274 0.70 14.19 -7.02
N ASP A 275 0.47 14.78 -8.18
CA ASP A 275 -0.85 14.78 -8.81
C ASP A 275 -1.11 13.51 -9.62
N LEU A 276 -2.39 13.28 -9.94
CA LEU A 276 -2.82 12.11 -10.70
C LEU A 276 -2.19 12.08 -12.11
N ALA A 277 -2.07 13.23 -12.77
CA ALA A 277 -1.53 13.32 -14.12
C ALA A 277 -0.08 12.83 -14.20
N THR A 278 0.74 13.18 -13.20
CA THR A 278 2.12 12.71 -13.07
C THR A 278 2.18 11.19 -12.97
N VAL A 279 1.34 10.59 -12.11
CA VAL A 279 1.31 9.14 -11.93
C VAL A 279 0.83 8.45 -13.20
N LEU A 280 -0.31 8.86 -13.77
CA LEU A 280 -0.87 8.22 -14.96
C LEU A 280 0.06 8.34 -16.17
N LYS A 281 0.77 9.47 -16.33
CA LYS A 281 1.76 9.63 -17.39
C LYS A 281 2.87 8.59 -17.27
N GLY A 282 3.42 8.40 -16.07
CA GLY A 282 4.45 7.38 -15.82
C GLY A 282 3.94 5.95 -16.07
N LEU A 283 2.67 5.66 -15.76
CA LEU A 283 2.07 4.35 -16.06
C LEU A 283 1.92 4.11 -17.57
N VAL A 284 1.52 5.14 -18.33
CA VAL A 284 1.41 5.05 -19.80
C VAL A 284 2.79 4.85 -20.43
N GLU A 285 3.81 5.61 -19.98
CA GLU A 285 5.19 5.48 -20.48
C GLU A 285 5.79 4.10 -20.17
N ALA A 286 5.49 3.51 -19.01
CA ALA A 286 5.97 2.18 -18.64
C ALA A 286 5.30 1.02 -19.40
N ALA A 287 4.19 1.28 -20.09
CA ALA A 287 3.41 0.29 -20.85
C ALA A 287 3.65 0.36 -22.37
N GLN A 288 4.58 1.20 -22.80
CA GLN A 288 5.09 1.31 -24.18
C GLN A 288 6.28 0.38 -24.38
#